data_AF-A0A3D3EZT2-F1
#
_entry.id   AF-A0A3D3EZT2-F1
#
_cell.length_a   1.000
_cell.length_b   1.000
_cell.length_c   1.000
_cell.angle_alpha   90.00
_cell.angle_beta   90.00
_cell.angle_gamma   90.00
#
_symmetry.space_group_name_H-M   'P 1'
#
loop_
_entity.id
_entity.type
_entity.pdbx_description
1 polymer ?
#
loop_
_entity_poly.entity_id
_entity_poly.type
_entity_poly.pdbx_seq_one_letter_code
_entity_poly.pdbx_strand_id
1 'polypeptide(L)'
;MLRILWLLVFVVITGLMFAQMVPVEIVNEAEDSTGRLLVTKFRDVIRSSPSYTITYASDEPHFKIKIDTMDRWKGDPENEGFSTIYNYTILLSYDGSDTYCYNQLGYAGRDTLDRIAYSFYSDLDEFIEAFRAILVNYLEE
;
A
#
# COMPACT_ATOMS: atom_id res chain seq x y z
N MET A 1 8.52 22.16 1.07
CA MET A 1 9.53 21.48 1.91
C MET A 1 9.19 21.55 3.39
N LEU A 2 9.17 22.71 4.04
CA LEU A 2 8.92 22.81 5.50
C LEU A 2 7.60 22.13 5.95
N ARG A 3 6.52 22.25 5.18
CA ARG A 3 5.22 21.60 5.51
C ARG A 3 5.25 20.07 5.42
N ILE A 4 5.99 19.51 4.47
CA ILE A 4 6.15 18.06 4.31
C ILE A 4 7.04 17.51 5.43
N LEU A 5 8.07 18.27 5.83
CA LEU A 5 8.90 17.97 6.98
C LEU A 5 8.06 17.94 8.28
N TRP A 6 7.19 18.93 8.49
CA TRP A 6 6.27 18.94 9.63
C TRP A 6 5.26 17.79 9.59
N LEU A 7 4.82 17.36 8.41
CA LEU A 7 3.94 16.20 8.24
C LEU A 7 4.64 14.89 8.63
N LEU A 8 5.89 14.73 8.17
CA LEU A 8 6.75 13.60 8.51
C LEU A 8 7.02 13.55 10.01
N VAL A 9 7.37 14.70 10.60
CA VAL A 9 7.57 14.84 12.05
C VAL A 9 6.27 14.53 12.81
N PHE A 10 5.10 14.95 12.31
CA PHE A 10 3.82 14.66 12.96
C PHE A 10 3.48 13.16 12.93
N VAL A 11 3.66 12.48 11.80
CA VAL A 11 3.50 11.01 11.66
C VAL A 11 4.44 10.25 12.59
N VAL A 12 5.65 10.76 12.77
CA VAL A 12 6.66 10.15 13.65
C VAL A 12 6.35 10.38 15.11
N ILE A 13 5.87 11.57 15.49
CA ILE A 13 5.44 11.85 16.86
C ILE A 13 4.23 10.99 17.22
N THR A 14 3.23 10.87 16.35
CA THR A 14 2.06 10.00 16.62
C THR A 14 2.44 8.52 16.64
N GLY A 15 3.36 8.07 15.77
CA GLY A 15 3.81 6.68 15.71
C GLY A 15 4.80 6.25 16.81
N LEU A 16 5.66 7.16 17.31
CA LEU A 16 6.58 6.88 18.42
C LEU A 16 5.90 6.97 19.79
N MET A 17 4.89 7.84 19.94
CA MET A 17 4.21 8.01 21.22
C MET A 17 3.18 6.91 21.52
N PHE A 18 2.72 6.16 20.51
CA PHE A 18 1.70 5.14 20.70
C PHE A 18 2.07 3.87 19.93
N ALA A 19 2.07 2.73 20.62
CA ALA A 19 2.02 1.39 20.06
C ALA A 19 0.72 1.13 19.26
N GLN A 20 0.27 2.11 18.49
CA GLN A 20 -0.91 2.09 17.65
C GLN A 20 -0.53 1.58 16.26
N MET A 21 -1.41 0.73 15.73
CA MET A 21 -1.34 0.21 14.37
C MET A 21 -1.17 1.34 13.35
N VAL A 22 -0.29 1.14 12.35
CA VAL A 22 -0.05 2.10 11.29
C VAL A 22 -1.30 2.22 10.41
N PRO A 23 -1.84 3.44 10.20
CA PRO A 23 -3.00 3.61 9.35
C PRO A 23 -2.65 3.42 7.88
N VAL A 24 -3.42 2.56 7.21
CA VAL A 24 -3.28 2.23 5.79
C VAL A 24 -4.63 2.35 5.08
N GLU A 25 -4.69 3.13 4.01
CA GLU A 25 -5.80 3.14 3.07
C GLU A 25 -5.50 2.18 1.91
N ILE A 26 -6.46 1.33 1.52
CA ILE A 26 -6.30 0.42 0.37
C ILE A 26 -7.30 0.80 -0.72
N VAL A 27 -6.79 1.41 -1.78
CA VAL A 27 -7.58 1.86 -2.93
C VAL A 27 -7.58 0.77 -3.99
N ASN A 28 -8.79 0.33 -4.35
CA ASN A 28 -9.01 -0.73 -5.33
C ASN A 28 -9.36 -0.14 -6.70
N GLU A 29 -8.39 -0.12 -7.63
CA GLU A 29 -8.60 0.26 -9.03
C GLU A 29 -8.49 -0.96 -9.96
N ALA A 30 -8.90 -2.14 -9.46
CA ALA A 30 -8.85 -3.38 -10.24
C ALA A 30 -9.98 -3.46 -11.29
N GLU A 31 -9.58 -3.57 -12.56
CA GLU A 31 -10.51 -3.67 -13.70
C GLU A 31 -11.19 -5.06 -13.76
N ASP A 32 -10.42 -6.13 -13.51
CA ASP A 32 -10.81 -7.51 -13.76
C ASP A 32 -11.06 -8.31 -12.46
N SER A 33 -11.59 -9.54 -12.62
CA SER A 33 -11.92 -10.41 -11.48
C SER A 33 -10.69 -10.93 -10.72
N THR A 34 -9.60 -11.22 -11.42
CA THR A 34 -8.34 -11.69 -10.82
C THR A 34 -7.70 -10.55 -10.02
N GLY A 35 -7.68 -9.34 -10.58
CA GLY A 35 -7.26 -8.14 -9.87
C GLY A 35 -8.06 -7.86 -8.60
N ARG A 36 -9.40 -7.94 -8.67
CA ARG A 36 -10.25 -7.76 -7.48
C ARG A 36 -9.96 -8.79 -6.38
N LEU A 37 -9.66 -10.04 -6.76
CA LEU A 37 -9.24 -11.08 -5.83
C LEU A 37 -7.89 -10.79 -5.20
N LEU A 38 -6.92 -10.29 -5.98
CA LEU A 38 -5.61 -9.87 -5.46
C LEU A 38 -5.76 -8.79 -4.39
N VAL A 39 -6.54 -7.73 -4.68
CA VAL A 39 -6.77 -6.64 -3.72
C VAL A 39 -7.49 -7.13 -2.46
N THR A 40 -8.42 -8.07 -2.61
CA THR A 40 -9.12 -8.69 -1.46
C THR A 40 -8.15 -9.47 -0.58
N LYS A 41 -7.31 -10.32 -1.17
CA LYS A 41 -6.29 -11.08 -0.43
C LYS A 41 -5.30 -10.15 0.29
N PHE A 42 -4.83 -9.09 -0.37
CA PHE A 42 -3.96 -8.10 0.28
C PHE A 42 -4.66 -7.42 1.45
N ARG A 43 -5.93 -7.03 1.30
CA ARG A 43 -6.73 -6.45 2.38
C ARG A 43 -6.88 -7.41 3.56
N ASP A 44 -7.05 -8.70 3.30
CA ASP A 44 -7.17 -9.71 4.34
C ASP A 44 -5.84 -9.93 5.08
N VAL A 45 -4.72 -9.90 4.36
CA VAL A 45 -3.37 -9.91 4.98
C VAL A 45 -3.20 -8.71 5.92
N ILE A 46 -3.54 -7.50 5.47
CA ILE A 46 -3.47 -6.28 6.29
C ILE A 46 -4.36 -6.37 7.53
N ARG A 47 -5.61 -6.84 7.39
CA ARG A 47 -6.53 -7.04 8.53
C ARG A 47 -6.04 -8.05 9.55
N SER A 48 -5.27 -9.04 9.11
CA SER A 48 -4.70 -10.07 9.99
C SER A 48 -3.43 -9.62 10.69
N SER A 49 -2.80 -8.53 10.23
CA SER A 49 -1.55 -8.03 10.79
C SER A 49 -1.79 -7.20 12.07
N PRO A 50 -1.00 -7.41 13.14
CA PRO A 50 -1.05 -6.55 14.32
C PRO A 50 -0.39 -5.18 14.09
N SER A 51 0.29 -4.98 12.95
CA SER A 51 1.05 -3.76 12.65
C SER A 51 0.20 -2.67 11.99
N TYR A 52 -0.94 -3.02 11.39
CA TYR A 52 -1.68 -2.14 10.49
C TYR A 52 -3.16 -2.03 10.85
N THR A 53 -3.74 -0.86 10.60
CA THR A 53 -5.18 -0.63 10.69
C THR A 53 -5.67 0.00 9.39
N ILE A 54 -6.81 -0.46 8.89
CA ILE A 54 -7.40 0.12 7.68
C ILE A 54 -8.10 1.43 8.07
N THR A 55 -7.74 2.52 7.41
CA THR A 55 -8.38 3.84 7.57
C THR A 55 -9.04 4.31 6.28
N TYR A 56 -10.00 5.22 6.44
CA TYR A 56 -10.66 5.97 5.36
C TYR A 56 -10.67 7.48 5.68
N ALA A 57 -10.01 7.89 6.75
CA ALA A 57 -9.92 9.28 7.19
C ALA A 57 -8.94 10.03 6.28
N SER A 58 -9.39 11.09 5.61
CA SER A 58 -8.56 11.90 4.74
C SER A 58 -7.79 13.01 5.48
N ASP A 59 -8.24 13.34 6.70
CA ASP A 59 -7.73 14.42 7.55
C ASP A 59 -6.57 13.98 8.47
N GLU A 60 -6.24 12.69 8.48
CA GLU A 60 -5.10 12.13 9.22
C GLU A 60 -4.04 11.61 8.24
N PRO A 61 -2.73 11.80 8.50
CA PRO A 61 -1.72 11.25 7.61
C PRO A 61 -1.71 9.72 7.67
N HIS A 62 -1.63 9.07 6.52
CA HIS A 62 -1.64 7.62 6.41
C HIS A 62 -0.92 7.13 5.14
N PHE A 63 -0.57 5.84 5.11
CA PHE A 63 -0.08 5.23 3.88
C PHE A 63 -1.26 4.84 2.99
N LYS A 64 -1.28 5.34 1.76
CA LYS A 64 -2.28 4.97 0.76
C LYS A 64 -1.66 3.99 -0.21
N ILE A 65 -2.27 2.82 -0.30
CA ILE A 65 -1.85 1.71 -1.17
C ILE A 65 -2.81 1.64 -2.33
N LYS A 66 -2.33 2.05 -3.51
CA LYS A 66 -3.09 1.93 -4.76
C LYS A 66 -2.70 0.64 -5.46
N ILE A 67 -3.71 -0.14 -5.84
CA ILE A 67 -3.53 -1.33 -6.66
C ILE A 67 -4.38 -1.18 -7.92
N ASP A 68 -3.72 -0.86 -9.01
CA ASP A 68 -4.31 -0.76 -10.33
C ASP A 68 -4.11 -2.09 -11.05
N THR A 69 -5.15 -2.64 -11.68
CA THR A 69 -5.03 -3.91 -12.39
C THR A 69 -5.70 -3.88 -13.75
N MET A 70 -5.16 -4.66 -14.68
CA MET A 70 -5.72 -4.87 -16.01
C MET A 70 -5.53 -6.32 -16.40
N ASP A 71 -6.54 -6.92 -17.02
CA ASP A 71 -6.42 -8.27 -17.57
C ASP A 71 -5.27 -8.33 -18.58
N ARG A 72 -4.36 -9.30 -18.40
CA ARG A 72 -3.18 -9.45 -19.26
C ARG A 72 -3.56 -9.81 -20.70
N TRP A 73 -4.66 -10.52 -20.87
CA TRP A 73 -5.16 -11.06 -22.12
C TRP A 73 -6.41 -10.33 -22.59
N LYS A 74 -6.58 -9.07 -22.17
CA LYS A 74 -7.72 -8.23 -22.55
C LYS A 74 -7.93 -8.25 -24.07
N GLY A 75 -9.12 -8.69 -24.49
CA GLY A 75 -9.48 -8.84 -25.90
C GLY A 75 -9.20 -10.22 -26.51
N ASP A 76 -8.68 -11.17 -25.74
CA ASP A 76 -8.53 -12.58 -26.11
C ASP A 76 -9.54 -13.46 -25.33
N PRO A 77 -10.67 -13.85 -25.96
CA PRO A 77 -11.74 -14.59 -25.28
C PRO A 77 -11.34 -15.96 -24.73
N GLU A 78 -10.27 -16.56 -25.26
CA GLU A 78 -9.81 -17.87 -24.79
C GLU A 78 -8.97 -17.74 -23.52
N ASN A 79 -8.32 -16.59 -23.32
CA ASN A 79 -7.34 -16.39 -22.26
C ASN A 79 -7.72 -15.33 -21.21
N GLU A 80 -8.80 -14.58 -21.44
CA GLU A 80 -9.28 -13.55 -20.52
C GLU A 80 -9.59 -14.14 -19.14
N GLY A 81 -9.13 -13.45 -18.10
CA GLY A 81 -9.32 -13.82 -16.71
C GLY A 81 -8.31 -14.81 -16.15
N PHE A 82 -7.32 -15.30 -16.91
CA PHE A 82 -6.29 -16.19 -16.36
C PHE A 82 -5.25 -15.48 -15.49
N SER A 83 -4.92 -14.24 -15.82
CA SER A 83 -3.91 -13.47 -15.10
C SER A 83 -4.14 -11.98 -15.29
N THR A 84 -3.77 -11.21 -14.28
CA THR A 84 -3.80 -9.74 -14.32
C THR A 84 -2.39 -9.19 -14.33
N ILE A 85 -2.19 -8.08 -15.04
CA ILE A 85 -1.08 -7.15 -14.77
C ILE A 85 -1.51 -6.28 -13.59
N TYR A 86 -0.57 -5.93 -12.72
CA TYR A 86 -0.82 -5.02 -11.60
C TYR A 86 0.24 -3.93 -11.53
N ASN A 87 -0.17 -2.76 -11.04
CA ASN A 87 0.69 -1.71 -10.53
C ASN A 87 0.35 -1.51 -9.04
N TYR A 88 1.32 -1.77 -8.18
CA TYR A 88 1.24 -1.55 -6.74
C TYR A 88 1.99 -0.27 -6.40
N THR A 89 1.32 0.70 -5.77
CA THR A 89 1.91 2.00 -5.43
C THR A 89 1.70 2.32 -3.96
N ILE A 90 2.77 2.72 -3.28
CA ILE A 90 2.75 3.27 -1.92
C ILE A 90 2.82 4.79 -2.02
N LEU A 91 1.87 5.45 -1.37
CA LEU A 91 1.78 6.90 -1.25
C LEU A 91 1.70 7.28 0.23
N LEU A 92 2.21 8.46 0.57
CA LEU A 92 1.91 9.12 1.84
C LEU A 92 0.81 10.16 1.58
N SER A 93 -0.36 9.97 2.20
CA SER A 93 -1.53 10.82 1.98
C SER A 93 -1.85 11.65 3.23
N TYR A 94 -2.24 12.91 3.02
CA TYR A 94 -2.80 13.79 4.06
C TYR A 94 -3.59 14.93 3.43
N ASP A 95 -4.78 15.19 3.95
CA ASP A 95 -5.64 16.31 3.54
C ASP A 95 -5.87 16.34 2.02
N GLY A 96 -6.17 15.16 1.45
CA GLY A 96 -6.38 14.97 0.01
C GLY A 96 -5.14 15.12 -0.87
N SER A 97 -3.97 15.38 -0.30
CA SER A 97 -2.69 15.45 -1.02
C SER A 97 -1.94 14.14 -0.94
N ASP A 98 -1.47 13.64 -2.08
CA ASP A 98 -0.72 12.39 -2.18
C ASP A 98 0.74 12.66 -2.54
N THR A 99 1.66 12.16 -1.71
CA THR A 99 3.09 12.15 -2.00
C THR A 99 3.49 10.76 -2.46
N TYR A 100 4.10 10.69 -3.65
CA TYR A 100 4.59 9.45 -4.20
C TYR A 100 5.80 8.91 -3.42
N CYS A 101 5.78 7.62 -3.08
CA CYS A 101 6.88 6.98 -2.35
C CYS A 101 7.53 5.83 -3.14
N TYR A 102 6.72 4.86 -3.57
CA TYR A 102 7.22 3.63 -4.18
C TYR A 102 6.20 3.07 -5.18
N ASN A 103 6.67 2.38 -6.21
CA ASN A 103 5.81 1.55 -7.04
C ASN A 103 6.50 0.26 -7.51
N GLN A 104 5.66 -0.71 -7.89
CA GLN A 104 6.07 -1.94 -8.52
C GLN A 104 5.05 -2.40 -9.55
N LEU A 105 5.53 -2.74 -10.74
CA LEU A 105 4.75 -3.38 -11.78
C LEU A 105 5.00 -4.89 -11.78
N GLY A 106 3.95 -5.67 -11.99
CA GLY A 106 4.09 -7.12 -12.14
C GLY A 106 2.86 -7.75 -12.75
N TYR A 107 2.77 -9.08 -12.67
CA TYR A 107 1.59 -9.82 -13.05
C TYR A 107 1.31 -10.93 -12.04
N ALA A 108 0.04 -11.27 -11.88
CA ALA A 108 -0.43 -12.32 -10.98
C ALA A 108 -1.36 -13.26 -11.74
N GLY A 109 -1.05 -14.55 -11.70
CA GLY A 109 -1.96 -15.63 -12.12
C GLY A 109 -2.86 -16.02 -10.95
N ARG A 110 -3.94 -16.74 -11.22
CA ARG A 110 -4.88 -17.20 -10.18
C ARG A 110 -4.21 -18.02 -9.07
N ASP A 111 -3.18 -18.77 -9.41
CA ASP A 111 -2.39 -19.63 -8.52
C ASP A 111 -1.33 -18.87 -7.71
N THR A 112 -1.00 -17.63 -8.09
CA THR A 112 0.04 -16.84 -7.41
C THR A 112 -0.52 -15.68 -6.57
N LEU A 113 -1.84 -15.46 -6.55
CA LEU A 113 -2.45 -14.30 -5.89
C LEU A 113 -2.08 -14.17 -4.41
N ASP A 114 -2.10 -15.26 -3.65
CA ASP A 114 -1.73 -15.23 -2.21
C ASP A 114 -0.26 -14.82 -2.02
N ARG A 115 0.62 -15.37 -2.84
CA ARG A 115 2.06 -15.05 -2.82
C ARG A 115 2.31 -13.58 -3.16
N ILE A 116 1.62 -13.06 -4.18
CA ILE A 116 1.75 -11.65 -4.59
C ILE A 116 1.16 -10.72 -3.52
N ALA A 117 0.00 -11.05 -2.95
CA ALA A 117 -0.57 -10.29 -1.84
C ALA A 117 0.38 -10.22 -0.63
N TYR A 118 1.05 -11.33 -0.30
CA TYR A 118 2.06 -11.34 0.77
C TYR A 118 3.34 -10.58 0.40
N SER A 119 3.72 -10.56 -0.89
CA SER A 119 4.81 -9.69 -1.36
C SER A 119 4.47 -8.24 -1.10
N PHE A 120 3.27 -7.77 -1.49
CA PHE A 120 2.84 -6.38 -1.24
C PHE A 120 2.85 -6.01 0.24
N TYR A 121 2.53 -6.96 1.11
CA TYR A 121 2.63 -6.78 2.55
C TYR A 121 4.08 -6.63 3.00
N SER A 122 4.97 -7.53 2.54
CA SER A 122 6.39 -7.50 2.88
C SER A 122 7.06 -6.21 2.39
N ASP A 123 6.73 -5.79 1.16
CA ASP A 123 7.25 -4.58 0.54
C ASP A 123 6.78 -3.32 1.31
N LEU A 124 5.52 -3.31 1.77
CA LEU A 124 4.98 -2.25 2.63
C LEU A 124 5.71 -2.19 3.97
N ASP A 125 5.92 -3.34 4.60
CA ASP A 125 6.55 -3.46 5.92
C ASP A 125 7.99 -2.98 5.87
N GLU A 126 8.76 -3.46 4.88
CA GLU A 126 10.13 -3.02 4.65
C GLU A 126 10.21 -1.51 4.38
N PHE A 127 9.31 -0.98 3.54
CA PHE A 127 9.27 0.45 3.26
C PHE A 127 9.01 1.29 4.52
N ILE A 128 8.04 0.89 5.34
CA ILE A 128 7.68 1.61 6.57
C ILE A 128 8.80 1.54 7.60
N GLU A 129 9.46 0.41 7.76
CA GLU A 129 10.60 0.27 8.67
C GLU A 129 11.80 1.10 8.21
N ALA A 130 12.11 1.11 6.91
CA ALA A 130 13.16 1.96 6.36
C ALA A 130 12.83 3.45 6.54
N PHE A 131 11.58 3.83 6.31
CA PHE A 131 11.09 5.19 6.52
C PHE A 131 11.20 5.62 7.99
N ARG A 132 10.82 4.75 8.94
CA ARG A 132 10.99 4.97 10.38
C ARG A 132 12.45 5.17 10.75
N ALA A 133 13.34 4.31 10.26
CA ALA A 133 14.77 4.38 10.54
C ALA A 133 15.39 5.71 10.05
N ILE A 134 15.04 6.14 8.84
CA ILE A 134 15.47 7.44 8.29
C ILE A 134 15.00 8.58 9.20
N LEU A 135 13.75 8.54 9.66
CA LEU A 135 13.18 9.60 10.48
C LEU A 135 13.80 9.69 11.87
N VAL A 136 14.10 8.55 12.50
CA VAL A 136 14.82 8.54 13.79
C VAL A 136 16.19 9.22 13.62
N ASN A 137 16.95 8.87 12.58
CA ASN A 137 18.25 9.49 12.33
C ASN A 137 18.15 11.01 12.11
N TYR A 138 17.10 11.49 11.42
CA TYR A 138 16.88 12.92 11.22
C TYR A 138 16.47 13.69 12.48
N LEU A 139 15.98 13.01 13.52
CA LEU A 139 15.58 13.64 14.79
C LEU A 139 16.71 13.65 15.84
N GLU A 140 17.72 12.82 15.65
CA GLU A 140 18.91 12.77 16.53
C GLU A 140 19.99 13.80 16.11
N GLU A 141 19.89 14.39 14.91
CA GLU A 141 20.72 15.50 14.41
C GLU A 141 20.09 16.89 14.68
#